data_AF-A0A452RE06-F1
#
_entry.id   AF-A0A452RE06-F1
#
_cell.length_a   1.000
_cell.length_b   1.000
_cell.length_c   1.000
_cell.angle_alpha   90.00
_cell.angle_beta   90.00
_cell.angle_gamma   90.00
#
_symmetry.space_group_name_H-M   'P 1'
#
loop_
_entity.id
_entity.type
_entity.pdbx_description
1 polymer ?
#
loop_
_entity_poly.entity_id
_entity_poly.type
_entity_poly.pdbx_seq_one_letter_code
_entity_poly.pdbx_strand_id
1 'polypeptide(L)'
;MASDCHMPAPVCLIENTGGELVANQEALEILSANKNPLVVVAIVGLYRTGKSYLMNKLAGKNKGFSLGASVQSHTKGIWMWCVPHPKKPNHTLVLLDTEGLGDVEKGDNQNDSWIFALAILLSSTLVYNSMGTINQQAMDQLHYVTELSDRIRAKSSPNADGIEDSADFVSFFPDFVWTLRDFSLELEANGKAITADEYLENSLKLKQGTTQSDQNFNLPRLCIRKFFPKKKCFIFDRPTQRKKLGQLETLHDSDLDSEFVQQAAAFCSYIFSNSKTKTLSGGIKVNGPRESSSQSFSFIVKPKEG
;
A
#
# COMPACT_ATOMS: atom_id res chain seq x y z
N MET A 1 -9.84 14.57 27.82
CA MET A 1 -10.41 13.91 26.63
C MET A 1 -9.37 14.02 25.53
N ALA A 2 -8.95 12.90 24.92
CA ALA A 2 -8.01 12.97 23.81
C ALA A 2 -8.69 13.75 22.69
N SER A 3 -8.06 14.84 22.22
CA SER A 3 -8.54 15.57 21.05
C SER A 3 -8.48 14.60 19.86
N ASP A 4 -9.64 14.22 19.34
CA ASP A 4 -9.70 13.44 18.11
C ASP A 4 -8.99 14.24 17.01
N CYS A 5 -7.81 13.76 16.59
CA CYS A 5 -7.08 14.32 15.45
C CYS A 5 -7.87 14.00 14.19
N HIS A 6 -8.87 14.83 13.89
CA HIS A 6 -9.70 14.71 12.71
C HIS A 6 -9.15 15.62 11.62
N MET A 7 -8.51 15.02 10.62
CA MET A 7 -8.06 15.77 9.45
C MET A 7 -9.24 15.98 8.48
N PRO A 8 -9.58 17.23 8.12
CA PRO A 8 -10.69 17.51 7.22
C PRO A 8 -10.43 17.00 5.80
N ALA A 9 -9.16 17.00 5.37
CA ALA A 9 -8.70 16.54 4.06
C ALA A 9 -7.29 15.90 4.17
N PRO A 10 -6.85 15.13 3.17
CA PRO A 10 -5.49 14.62 3.12
C PRO A 10 -4.44 15.74 3.00
N VAL A 11 -3.25 15.49 3.53
CA VAL A 11 -2.08 16.38 3.40
C VAL A 11 -0.89 15.60 2.84
N CYS A 12 0.01 16.28 2.13
CA CYS A 12 1.25 15.66 1.67
C CYS A 12 2.14 15.37 2.90
N LEU A 13 2.56 14.12 3.07
CA LEU A 13 3.46 13.70 4.16
C LEU A 13 4.92 13.69 3.71
N ILE A 14 5.16 13.16 2.51
CA ILE A 14 6.48 13.14 1.89
C ILE A 14 6.34 13.73 0.49
N GLU A 15 7.01 14.84 0.25
CA GLU A 15 7.12 15.49 -1.05
C GLU A 15 8.15 14.75 -1.92
N ASN A 16 7.88 14.66 -3.22
CA ASN A 16 8.84 14.16 -4.22
C ASN A 16 9.14 15.32 -5.17
N THR A 17 10.22 16.05 -4.90
CA THR A 17 10.56 17.30 -5.59
C THR A 17 11.98 17.21 -6.14
N GLY A 18 12.14 17.35 -7.45
CA GLY A 18 13.47 17.39 -8.08
C GLY A 18 14.31 16.12 -7.91
N GLY A 19 13.66 14.96 -7.71
CA GLY A 19 14.35 13.70 -7.45
C GLY A 19 14.64 13.44 -5.97
N GLU A 20 14.31 14.36 -5.05
CA GLU A 20 14.50 14.17 -3.61
C GLU A 20 13.17 13.93 -2.88
N LEU A 21 13.21 13.04 -1.89
CA LEU A 21 12.10 12.81 -0.96
C LEU A 21 12.31 13.66 0.30
N VAL A 22 11.33 14.52 0.60
CA VAL A 22 11.40 15.51 1.70
C VAL A 22 10.16 15.40 2.58
N ALA A 23 10.35 15.34 3.90
CA ALA A 23 9.23 15.24 4.84
C ALA A 23 8.54 16.59 4.97
N ASN A 24 7.22 16.59 4.93
CA ASN A 24 6.44 17.78 5.18
C ASN A 24 6.28 17.98 6.70
N GLN A 25 6.86 19.07 7.22
CA GLN A 25 6.89 19.35 8.64
C GLN A 25 5.49 19.56 9.25
N GLU A 26 4.57 20.20 8.52
CA GLU A 26 3.19 20.39 8.96
C GLU A 26 2.46 19.04 9.11
N ALA A 27 2.67 18.12 8.17
CA ALA A 27 2.12 16.77 8.26
C ALA A 27 2.69 15.98 9.44
N LEU A 28 3.99 16.13 9.73
CA LEU A 28 4.62 15.52 10.90
C LEU A 28 4.08 16.09 12.21
N GLU A 29 3.81 17.39 12.27
CA GLU A 29 3.20 18.04 13.44
C GLU A 29 1.78 17.51 13.70
N ILE A 30 0.96 17.43 12.65
CA ILE A 30 -0.39 16.83 12.71
C ILE A 30 -0.32 15.40 13.23
N LEU A 31 0.60 14.59 12.69
CA LEU A 31 0.79 13.22 13.12
C LEU A 31 1.23 13.17 14.59
N SER A 32 2.22 13.98 14.99
CA SER A 32 2.76 14.02 16.36
C SER A 32 1.73 14.44 17.42
N ALA A 33 0.71 15.21 17.05
CA ALA A 33 -0.38 15.59 17.94
C ALA A 33 -1.28 14.39 18.29
N ASN A 34 -1.31 13.35 17.46
CA ASN A 34 -2.19 12.20 17.65
C ASN A 34 -1.64 11.21 18.69
N LYS A 35 -2.29 11.13 19.86
CA LYS A 35 -1.86 10.21 20.94
C LYS A 35 -2.50 8.83 20.88
N ASN A 36 -3.47 8.61 19.99
CA ASN A 36 -4.15 7.33 19.85
C ASN A 36 -3.24 6.30 19.17
N PRO A 37 -3.41 5.00 19.45
CA PRO A 37 -2.77 3.95 18.67
C PRO A 37 -3.21 4.02 17.20
N LEU A 38 -2.26 3.86 16.28
CA LEU A 38 -2.50 3.98 14.84
C LEU A 38 -2.73 2.62 14.20
N VAL A 39 -3.68 2.58 13.26
CA VAL A 39 -3.79 1.52 12.24
C VAL A 39 -3.41 2.19 10.93
N VAL A 40 -2.28 1.80 10.33
CA VAL A 40 -1.76 2.46 9.13
C VAL A 40 -2.01 1.57 7.91
N VAL A 41 -2.72 2.08 6.91
CA VAL A 41 -2.99 1.39 5.65
C VAL A 41 -2.35 2.19 4.52
N ALA A 42 -1.37 1.61 3.84
CA ALA A 42 -0.75 2.22 2.67
C ALA A 42 -1.18 1.52 1.40
N ILE A 43 -1.40 2.27 0.31
CA ILE A 43 -1.68 1.71 -1.01
C ILE A 43 -0.59 2.08 -2.00
N VAL A 44 -0.11 1.10 -2.76
CA VAL A 44 0.94 1.23 -3.77
C VAL A 44 0.52 0.56 -5.07
N GLY A 45 1.16 0.93 -6.17
CA GLY A 45 0.91 0.36 -7.49
C GLY A 45 1.03 1.40 -8.60
N LEU A 46 0.91 0.95 -9.84
CA LEU A 46 1.04 1.79 -11.03
C LEU A 46 0.17 3.05 -10.97
N TYR A 47 0.62 4.11 -11.64
CA TYR A 47 -0.20 5.30 -11.86
C TYR A 47 -1.53 4.95 -12.57
N ARG A 48 -2.60 5.69 -12.26
CA ARG A 48 -3.96 5.51 -12.83
C ARG A 48 -4.65 4.16 -12.63
N THR A 49 -4.34 3.47 -11.56
CA THR A 49 -5.01 2.20 -11.21
C THR A 49 -6.14 2.37 -10.19
N GLY A 50 -6.53 3.61 -9.88
CA GLY A 50 -7.65 3.90 -8.97
C GLY A 50 -7.33 3.71 -7.49
N LYS A 51 -6.07 3.91 -7.07
CA LYS A 51 -5.62 3.82 -5.67
C LYS A 51 -6.34 4.78 -4.75
N SER A 52 -6.28 6.07 -5.06
CA SER A 52 -6.90 7.16 -4.31
C SER A 52 -8.41 6.96 -4.12
N TYR A 53 -9.09 6.33 -5.08
CA TYR A 53 -10.51 5.98 -4.97
C TYR A 53 -10.75 4.96 -3.86
N LEU A 54 -9.97 3.88 -3.80
CA LEU A 54 -10.10 2.87 -2.74
C LEU A 54 -9.76 3.47 -1.37
N MET A 55 -8.78 4.37 -1.30
CA MET A 55 -8.45 5.07 -0.05
C MET A 55 -9.57 6.00 0.42
N ASN A 56 -10.24 6.70 -0.50
CA ASN A 56 -11.43 7.49 -0.18
C ASN A 56 -12.57 6.62 0.36
N LYS A 57 -12.79 5.43 -0.22
CA LYS A 57 -13.76 4.46 0.31
C LYS A 57 -13.39 3.98 1.73
N LEU A 58 -12.11 3.76 2.03
CA LEU A 58 -11.65 3.47 3.40
C LEU A 58 -11.86 4.64 4.37
N ALA A 59 -11.74 5.88 3.89
CA ALA A 59 -12.04 7.07 4.70
C ALA A 59 -13.56 7.26 4.94
N GLY A 60 -14.41 6.50 4.24
CA GLY A 60 -15.86 6.67 4.28
C GLY A 60 -16.33 7.99 3.65
N LYS A 61 -15.54 8.59 2.76
CA LYS A 61 -15.86 9.87 2.10
C LYS A 61 -15.69 9.74 0.59
N ASN A 62 -16.58 10.37 -0.18
CA ASN A 62 -16.47 10.40 -1.65
C ASN A 62 -15.39 11.37 -2.15
N LYS A 63 -15.11 12.42 -1.37
CA LYS A 63 -14.06 13.42 -1.64
C LYS A 63 -12.97 13.33 -0.59
N GLY A 64 -11.71 13.40 -1.02
CA GLY A 64 -10.54 13.22 -0.16
C GLY A 64 -9.26 13.30 -0.99
N PHE A 65 -8.59 12.16 -1.17
CA PHE A 65 -7.46 12.06 -2.10
C PHE A 65 -7.94 12.34 -3.52
N SER A 66 -7.19 13.16 -4.26
CA SER A 66 -7.55 13.56 -5.62
C SER A 66 -7.48 12.37 -6.58
N LEU A 67 -8.52 12.13 -7.38
CA LEU A 67 -8.60 10.95 -8.25
C LEU A 67 -7.91 11.11 -9.60
N GLY A 68 -7.60 12.35 -10.00
CA GLY A 68 -6.83 12.64 -11.22
C GLY A 68 -7.38 12.04 -12.52
N ALA A 69 -8.22 12.77 -13.25
CA ALA A 69 -8.84 12.28 -14.49
C ALA A 69 -7.99 12.47 -15.78
N SER A 70 -6.80 13.09 -15.67
CA SER A 70 -5.97 13.49 -16.83
C SER A 70 -4.79 12.56 -17.10
N VAL A 71 -4.08 12.78 -18.21
CA VAL A 71 -2.89 12.02 -18.63
C VAL A 71 -1.62 12.35 -17.80
N GLN A 72 -1.70 13.32 -16.89
CA GLN A 72 -0.63 13.66 -15.94
C GLN A 72 -0.78 12.90 -14.61
N SER A 73 0.33 12.64 -13.93
CA SER A 73 0.32 12.07 -12.58
C SER A 73 -0.07 13.13 -11.55
N HIS A 74 -1.04 12.80 -10.70
CA HIS A 74 -1.64 13.75 -9.77
C HIS A 74 -1.08 13.64 -8.35
N THR A 75 -0.96 12.42 -7.82
CA THR A 75 -0.35 12.19 -6.51
C THR A 75 1.16 12.18 -6.67
N LYS A 76 1.86 13.15 -6.07
CA LYS A 76 3.32 13.21 -5.96
C LYS A 76 3.75 12.89 -4.54
N GLY A 77 4.74 12.00 -4.37
CA GLY A 77 5.21 11.53 -3.08
C GLY A 77 4.20 10.65 -2.32
N ILE A 78 4.06 10.86 -1.00
CA ILE A 78 3.13 10.10 -0.13
C ILE A 78 2.19 11.08 0.56
N TRP A 79 0.88 10.85 0.43
CA TRP A 79 -0.16 11.65 1.04
C TRP A 79 -0.79 10.90 2.20
N MET A 80 -1.08 11.62 3.29
CA MET A 80 -1.61 11.07 4.53
C MET A 80 -2.99 11.62 4.83
N TRP A 81 -3.88 10.77 5.35
CA TRP A 81 -5.16 11.19 5.91
C TRP A 81 -5.47 10.43 7.20
N CYS A 82 -5.55 11.16 8.32
CA CYS A 82 -5.90 10.62 9.63
C CYS A 82 -7.40 10.79 9.89
N VAL A 83 -8.10 9.67 10.10
CA VAL A 83 -9.53 9.63 10.42
C VAL A 83 -9.79 8.73 11.64
N PRO A 84 -10.90 8.93 12.37
CA PRO A 84 -11.32 7.99 13.42
C PRO A 84 -11.50 6.58 12.85
N HIS A 85 -11.01 5.55 13.53
CA HIS A 85 -11.11 4.20 13.03
C HIS A 85 -12.57 3.68 13.13
N PRO A 86 -13.22 3.26 12.01
CA PRO A 86 -14.67 2.97 12.00
C PRO A 86 -15.13 1.83 12.92
N LYS A 87 -14.26 0.85 13.18
CA LYS A 87 -14.58 -0.34 14.01
C LYS A 87 -13.78 -0.46 15.31
N LYS A 88 -12.87 0.47 15.62
CA LYS A 88 -11.96 0.37 16.78
C LYS A 88 -12.01 1.70 17.54
N PRO A 89 -12.77 1.79 18.63
CA PRO A 89 -12.81 3.01 19.40
C PRO A 89 -11.41 3.38 19.91
N ASN A 90 -11.16 4.68 20.05
CA ASN A 90 -9.87 5.24 20.51
C ASN A 90 -8.66 4.85 19.63
N HIS A 91 -8.88 4.48 18.37
CA HIS A 91 -7.82 4.29 17.38
C HIS A 91 -7.97 5.29 16.25
N THR A 92 -6.85 5.67 15.64
CA THR A 92 -6.85 6.42 14.39
C THR A 92 -6.50 5.50 13.23
N LEU A 93 -7.28 5.56 12.17
CA LEU A 93 -6.95 5.00 10.88
C LEU A 93 -6.15 6.05 10.10
N VAL A 94 -4.90 5.71 9.78
CA VAL A 94 -4.02 6.53 8.95
C VAL A 94 -3.96 5.91 7.56
N LEU A 95 -4.42 6.68 6.58
CA LEU A 95 -4.43 6.27 5.17
C LEU A 95 -3.26 6.92 4.45
N LEU A 96 -2.40 6.11 3.84
CA LEU A 96 -1.26 6.57 3.04
C LEU A 96 -1.50 6.26 1.56
N ASP A 97 -1.86 7.27 0.77
CA ASP A 97 -1.98 7.16 -0.68
C ASP A 97 -0.65 7.57 -1.34
N THR A 98 -0.07 6.68 -2.13
CA THR A 98 1.22 6.94 -2.75
C THR A 98 1.09 7.38 -4.19
N GLU A 99 2.09 8.11 -4.63
CA GLU A 99 2.36 8.32 -6.04
C GLU A 99 2.40 7.00 -6.83
N GLY A 100 1.98 7.08 -8.09
CA GLY A 100 1.99 5.93 -8.99
C GLY A 100 3.39 5.55 -9.44
N LEU A 101 3.67 4.24 -9.38
CA LEU A 101 4.91 3.66 -9.90
C LEU A 101 4.91 3.71 -11.43
N GLY A 102 6.10 3.84 -12.04
CA GLY A 102 6.30 3.75 -13.49
C GLY A 102 5.70 4.90 -14.29
N ASP A 103 5.56 6.07 -13.68
CA ASP A 103 5.09 7.28 -14.37
C ASP A 103 6.14 7.79 -15.36
N VAL A 104 5.76 7.82 -16.64
CA VAL A 104 6.65 8.11 -17.77
C VAL A 104 7.20 9.54 -17.73
N GLU A 105 6.49 10.46 -17.08
CA GLU A 105 6.92 11.85 -16.94
C GLU A 105 8.08 12.03 -15.94
N LYS A 106 8.40 11.01 -15.13
CA LYS A 106 9.45 11.11 -14.08
C LYS A 106 10.87 10.93 -14.58
N GLY A 107 11.08 10.08 -15.57
CA GLY A 107 12.42 9.68 -16.04
C GLY A 107 13.32 8.95 -15.02
N ASP A 108 13.00 8.94 -13.73
CA ASP A 108 13.79 8.33 -12.65
C ASP A 108 12.98 7.29 -11.82
N ASN A 109 13.42 6.04 -11.89
CA ASN A 109 12.82 4.90 -11.19
C ASN A 109 13.28 4.79 -9.71
N GLN A 110 14.28 5.55 -9.26
CA GLN A 110 14.82 5.41 -7.91
C GLN A 110 13.82 5.85 -6.82
N ASN A 111 13.06 6.92 -7.06
CA ASN A 111 12.07 7.40 -6.09
C ASN A 111 10.88 6.45 -5.94
N ASP A 112 10.56 5.68 -6.98
CA ASP A 112 9.51 4.66 -6.92
C ASP A 112 9.89 3.55 -5.92
N SER A 113 11.14 3.08 -5.94
CA SER A 113 11.65 2.11 -4.95
C SER A 113 11.56 2.67 -3.52
N TRP A 114 11.90 3.94 -3.31
CA TRP A 114 11.86 4.56 -1.98
C TRP A 114 10.44 4.85 -1.47
N ILE A 115 9.52 5.26 -2.34
CA ILE A 115 8.11 5.44 -1.99
C ILE A 115 7.50 4.11 -1.60
N PHE A 116 7.79 3.05 -2.37
CA PHE A 116 7.35 1.70 -2.05
C PHE A 116 7.93 1.19 -0.72
N ALA A 117 9.21 1.47 -0.48
CA ALA A 117 9.90 1.17 0.77
C ALA A 117 9.23 1.81 1.99
N LEU A 118 8.99 3.12 1.91
CA LEU A 118 8.35 3.88 2.97
C LEU A 118 6.93 3.38 3.23
N ALA A 119 6.17 3.04 2.18
CA ALA A 119 4.84 2.47 2.32
C ALA A 119 4.85 1.14 3.10
N ILE A 120 5.83 0.26 2.85
CA ILE A 120 6.00 -0.99 3.63
C ILE A 120 6.34 -0.67 5.09
N LEU A 121 7.34 0.19 5.31
CA LEU A 121 7.88 0.45 6.64
C LEU A 121 6.88 1.15 7.57
N LEU A 122 6.08 2.08 7.03
CA LEU A 122 5.10 2.85 7.80
C LEU A 122 3.79 2.07 8.04
N SER A 123 3.41 1.17 7.12
CA SER A 123 2.08 0.55 7.17
C SER A 123 1.97 -0.63 8.15
N SER A 124 0.75 -0.86 8.62
CA SER A 124 0.29 -2.11 9.26
C SER A 124 -0.32 -3.07 8.22
N THR A 125 -0.85 -2.52 7.13
CA THR A 125 -1.34 -3.25 5.98
C THR A 125 -0.90 -2.54 4.70
N LEU A 126 -0.23 -3.26 3.81
CA LEU A 126 0.13 -2.78 2.49
C LEU A 126 -0.89 -3.31 1.47
N VAL A 127 -1.55 -2.39 0.77
CA VAL A 127 -2.43 -2.69 -0.35
C VAL A 127 -1.64 -2.51 -1.64
N TYR A 128 -1.39 -3.60 -2.36
CA TYR A 128 -0.83 -3.54 -3.71
C TYR A 128 -1.97 -3.56 -4.73
N ASN A 129 -2.05 -2.53 -5.56
CA ASN A 129 -3.16 -2.31 -6.49
C ASN A 129 -2.67 -2.34 -7.94
N SER A 130 -3.19 -3.29 -8.71
CA SER A 130 -2.85 -3.49 -10.12
C SER A 130 -4.09 -3.70 -10.98
N MET A 131 -3.99 -3.46 -12.28
CA MET A 131 -5.07 -3.71 -13.24
C MET A 131 -4.97 -5.13 -13.80
N GLY A 132 -6.13 -5.75 -14.05
CA GLY A 132 -6.26 -7.07 -14.64
C GLY A 132 -5.71 -8.18 -13.75
N THR A 133 -5.09 -9.15 -14.40
CA THR A 133 -4.64 -10.41 -13.81
C THR A 133 -3.26 -10.30 -13.16
N ILE A 134 -2.92 -11.24 -12.28
CA ILE A 134 -1.54 -11.38 -11.79
C ILE A 134 -0.67 -11.97 -12.91
N ASN A 135 0.08 -11.11 -13.59
CA ASN A 135 1.01 -11.49 -14.65
C ASN A 135 2.47 -11.26 -14.23
N GLN A 136 3.42 -11.62 -15.11
CA GLN A 136 4.84 -11.46 -14.80
C GLN A 136 5.22 -9.99 -14.59
N GLN A 137 4.67 -9.05 -15.38
CA GLN A 137 4.92 -7.62 -15.21
C GLN A 137 4.51 -7.11 -13.81
N ALA A 138 3.36 -7.55 -13.30
CA ALA A 138 2.90 -7.19 -11.97
C ALA A 138 3.79 -7.79 -10.85
N MET A 139 4.41 -8.95 -11.10
CA MET A 139 5.39 -9.57 -10.21
C MET A 139 6.76 -8.89 -10.29
N ASP A 140 7.19 -8.46 -11.47
CA ASP A 140 8.44 -7.74 -11.67
C ASP A 140 8.41 -6.38 -10.96
N GLN A 141 7.24 -5.74 -10.89
CA GLN A 141 7.02 -4.55 -10.06
C GLN A 141 7.12 -4.82 -8.56
N LEU A 142 6.92 -6.06 -8.12
CA LEU A 142 7.15 -6.45 -6.72
C LEU A 142 8.62 -6.78 -6.46
N HIS A 143 9.51 -6.71 -7.46
CA HIS A 143 10.96 -6.78 -7.26
C HIS A 143 11.48 -5.69 -6.31
N TYR A 144 10.79 -4.55 -6.18
CA TYR A 144 11.10 -3.54 -5.17
C TYR A 144 11.10 -4.10 -3.75
N VAL A 145 10.28 -5.12 -3.46
CA VAL A 145 10.31 -5.81 -2.16
C VAL A 145 11.66 -6.51 -1.95
N THR A 146 12.24 -7.08 -3.01
CA THR A 146 13.55 -7.74 -2.96
C THR A 146 14.66 -6.71 -2.72
N GLU A 147 14.68 -5.62 -3.50
CA GLU A 147 15.67 -4.54 -3.33
C GLU A 147 15.58 -3.91 -1.94
N LEU A 148 14.35 -3.69 -1.45
CA LEU A 148 14.10 -3.21 -0.10
C LEU A 148 14.77 -4.13 0.93
N SER A 149 14.52 -5.43 0.80
CA SER A 149 15.00 -6.41 1.76
C SER A 149 16.53 -6.44 1.84
N ASP A 150 17.20 -6.35 0.69
CA ASP A 150 18.65 -6.27 0.62
C ASP A 150 19.16 -4.95 1.23
N ARG A 151 18.51 -3.82 0.93
CA ARG A 151 18.88 -2.49 1.43
C ARG A 151 18.67 -2.32 2.94
N ILE A 152 17.56 -2.82 3.48
CA ILE A 152 17.31 -2.79 4.94
C ILE A 152 18.34 -3.69 5.63
N ARG A 153 18.56 -4.91 5.13
CA ARG A 153 19.51 -5.88 5.71
C ARG A 153 20.94 -5.34 5.73
N ALA A 154 21.42 -4.80 4.61
CA ALA A 154 22.77 -4.26 4.48
C ALA A 154 23.07 -3.12 5.47
N LYS A 155 22.04 -2.39 5.92
CA LYS A 155 22.19 -1.26 6.86
C LYS A 155 21.86 -1.62 8.31
N SER A 156 21.11 -2.69 8.57
CA SER A 156 20.81 -3.15 9.94
C SER A 156 21.90 -4.04 10.54
N SER A 157 22.65 -4.78 9.71
CA SER A 157 23.77 -5.65 10.14
C SER A 157 24.79 -5.84 9.01
N PRO A 158 26.02 -5.29 9.06
CA PRO A 158 27.00 -5.38 7.97
C PRO A 158 27.61 -6.79 7.76
N ASN A 159 27.40 -7.74 8.69
CA ASN A 159 28.17 -8.99 8.77
C ASN A 159 27.33 -10.28 8.65
N ALA A 160 26.12 -10.23 8.11
CA ALA A 160 25.29 -11.43 7.92
C ALA A 160 25.29 -11.88 6.45
N ASP A 161 26.29 -12.68 6.08
CA ASP A 161 26.31 -13.41 4.82
C ASP A 161 25.27 -14.54 4.86
N GLY A 162 24.07 -14.27 4.36
CA GLY A 162 23.02 -15.27 4.22
C GLY A 162 21.61 -14.69 4.18
N ILE A 163 20.67 -15.48 3.65
CA ILE A 163 19.22 -15.31 3.89
C ILE A 163 18.95 -15.83 5.30
N GLU A 164 19.47 -15.16 6.33
CA GLU A 164 19.13 -15.51 7.70
C GLU A 164 17.72 -15.00 8.02
N ASP A 165 16.84 -15.97 8.29
CA ASP A 165 15.48 -15.82 8.80
C ASP A 165 15.51 -15.21 10.22
N SER A 166 15.92 -13.96 10.40
CA SER A 166 15.67 -13.31 11.68
C SER A 166 14.16 -13.10 11.79
N ALA A 167 13.52 -13.82 12.72
CA ALA A 167 12.10 -13.67 13.04
C ALA A 167 11.73 -12.20 13.32
N ASP A 168 12.72 -11.42 13.78
CA ASP A 168 12.63 -9.97 13.97
C ASP A 168 12.40 -9.22 12.65
N PHE A 169 13.04 -9.59 11.53
CA PHE A 169 12.87 -8.91 10.24
C PHE A 169 11.46 -9.07 9.67
N VAL A 170 10.89 -10.28 9.75
CA VAL A 170 9.51 -10.56 9.31
C VAL A 170 8.49 -9.85 10.20
N SER A 171 8.82 -9.59 11.47
CA SER A 171 7.91 -8.94 12.42
C SER A 171 7.53 -7.50 12.05
N PHE A 172 8.33 -6.82 11.20
CA PHE A 172 8.07 -5.45 10.76
C PHE A 172 7.17 -5.36 9.54
N PHE A 173 7.07 -6.42 8.76
CA PHE A 173 6.35 -6.39 7.49
C PHE A 173 4.83 -6.33 7.74
N PRO A 174 4.12 -5.48 7.00
CA PRO A 174 2.68 -5.34 7.13
C PRO A 174 1.97 -6.62 6.66
N ASP A 175 0.69 -6.76 7.02
CA ASP A 175 -0.16 -7.72 6.30
C ASP A 175 -0.30 -7.24 4.82
N PHE A 176 -0.32 -8.16 3.86
CA PHE A 176 -0.36 -7.84 2.42
C PHE A 176 -1.75 -8.08 1.83
N VAL A 177 -2.26 -7.11 1.08
CA VAL A 177 -3.53 -7.20 0.36
C VAL A 177 -3.30 -6.87 -1.11
N TRP A 178 -3.57 -7.81 -2.02
CA TRP A 178 -3.53 -7.57 -3.45
C TRP A 178 -4.92 -7.25 -3.97
N THR A 179 -5.10 -6.05 -4.53
CA THR A 179 -6.33 -5.60 -5.17
C THR A 179 -6.16 -5.63 -6.70
N LEU A 180 -7.00 -6.40 -7.37
CA LEU A 180 -6.98 -6.59 -8.83
C LEU A 180 -8.16 -5.85 -9.45
N ARG A 181 -7.87 -4.79 -10.20
CA ARG A 181 -8.84 -3.84 -10.75
C ARG A 181 -9.22 -4.18 -12.17
N ASP A 182 -10.47 -3.94 -12.57
CA ASP A 182 -11.01 -4.34 -13.87
C ASP A 182 -10.72 -5.83 -14.17
N PHE A 183 -10.91 -6.69 -13.15
CA PHE A 183 -10.67 -8.12 -13.28
C PHE A 183 -11.73 -8.75 -14.19
N SER A 184 -11.30 -9.55 -15.16
CA SER A 184 -12.17 -10.06 -16.23
C SER A 184 -12.13 -11.58 -16.40
N LEU A 185 -11.38 -12.29 -15.54
CA LEU A 185 -11.33 -13.75 -15.59
C LEU A 185 -12.42 -14.36 -14.72
N GLU A 186 -12.92 -15.51 -15.16
CA GLU A 186 -13.65 -16.42 -14.28
C GLU A 186 -12.66 -17.04 -13.29
N LEU A 187 -12.99 -17.00 -12.00
CA LEU A 187 -12.17 -17.61 -10.96
C LEU A 187 -12.39 -19.12 -10.95
N GLU A 188 -11.80 -19.80 -11.93
CA GLU A 188 -11.82 -21.25 -12.06
C GLU A 188 -10.42 -21.85 -12.25
N ALA A 189 -10.18 -23.00 -11.62
CA ALA A 189 -8.99 -23.80 -11.84
C ALA A 189 -9.36 -25.29 -11.90
N ASN A 190 -8.93 -25.97 -12.97
CA ASN A 190 -9.26 -27.38 -13.23
C ASN A 190 -10.77 -27.67 -13.19
N GLY A 191 -11.58 -26.76 -13.76
CA GLY A 191 -13.05 -26.88 -13.81
C GLY A 191 -13.75 -26.72 -12.45
N LYS A 192 -13.06 -26.18 -11.44
CA LYS A 192 -13.64 -25.86 -10.13
C LYS A 192 -13.54 -24.37 -9.86
N ALA A 193 -14.61 -23.79 -9.36
CA ALA A 193 -14.60 -22.43 -8.84
C ALA A 193 -13.58 -22.32 -7.70
N ILE A 194 -12.80 -21.24 -7.73
CA ILE A 194 -11.82 -20.88 -6.71
C ILE A 194 -12.10 -19.48 -6.18
N THR A 195 -11.59 -19.19 -4.99
CA THR A 195 -11.64 -17.87 -4.39
C THR A 195 -10.50 -16.97 -4.92
N ALA A 196 -10.62 -15.65 -4.74
CA ALA A 196 -9.55 -14.72 -5.05
C ALA A 196 -8.25 -15.03 -4.25
N ASP A 197 -8.38 -15.50 -3.01
CA ASP A 197 -7.24 -15.90 -2.19
C ASP A 197 -6.54 -17.14 -2.78
N GLU A 198 -7.30 -18.15 -3.22
CA GLU A 198 -6.75 -19.32 -3.92
C GLU A 198 -6.10 -18.94 -5.25
N TYR A 199 -6.65 -17.97 -5.98
CA TYR A 199 -6.03 -17.42 -7.19
C TYR A 199 -4.68 -16.75 -6.89
N LEU A 200 -4.57 -15.99 -5.80
CA LEU A 200 -3.31 -15.41 -5.35
C LEU A 200 -2.30 -16.48 -4.94
N GLU A 201 -2.70 -17.46 -4.12
CA GLU A 201 -1.83 -18.57 -3.70
C GLU A 201 -1.33 -19.39 -4.90
N ASN A 202 -2.20 -19.64 -5.88
CA ASN A 202 -1.82 -20.29 -7.13
C ASN A 202 -0.78 -19.47 -7.92
N SER A 203 -0.94 -18.15 -7.95
CA SER A 203 -0.04 -17.22 -8.65
C SER A 203 1.34 -17.10 -7.97
N LEU A 204 1.41 -17.37 -6.66
CA LEU A 204 2.63 -17.38 -5.84
C LEU A 204 3.33 -18.76 -5.81
N LYS A 205 2.82 -19.78 -6.50
CA LYS A 205 3.47 -21.07 -6.64
C LYS A 205 4.83 -20.93 -7.33
N LEU A 206 5.82 -21.63 -6.78
CA LEU A 206 7.18 -21.65 -7.31
C LEU A 206 7.29 -22.69 -8.41
N LYS A 207 8.11 -22.40 -9.42
CA LYS A 207 8.54 -23.39 -10.39
C LYS A 207 9.60 -24.29 -9.78
N GLN A 208 9.51 -25.58 -10.06
CA GLN A 208 10.58 -26.53 -9.76
C GLN A 208 11.60 -26.43 -10.90
N GLY A 209 12.80 -25.98 -10.57
CA GLY A 209 13.88 -25.77 -11.53
C GLY A 209 14.98 -24.90 -10.93
N THR A 210 16.20 -25.05 -11.45
CA THR A 210 17.39 -24.33 -10.96
C THR A 210 17.96 -23.39 -12.02
N THR A 211 17.29 -23.22 -13.16
CA THR A 211 17.76 -22.31 -14.21
C THR A 211 17.67 -20.85 -13.74
N GLN A 212 18.44 -19.96 -14.37
CA GLN A 212 18.36 -18.52 -14.05
C GLN A 212 16.94 -17.96 -14.24
N SER A 213 16.22 -18.44 -15.25
CA SER A 213 14.82 -18.05 -15.50
C SER A 213 13.89 -18.50 -14.36
N ASP A 214 14.09 -19.71 -13.83
CA ASP A 214 13.32 -20.21 -12.69
C ASP A 214 13.62 -19.41 -11.42
N GLN A 215 14.89 -19.06 -11.19
CA GLN A 215 15.29 -18.21 -10.06
C GLN A 215 14.65 -16.82 -10.16
N ASN A 216 14.72 -16.17 -11.33
CA ASN A 216 14.11 -14.85 -11.55
C ASN A 216 12.59 -14.90 -11.38
N PHE A 217 11.93 -15.97 -11.83
CA PHE A 217 10.51 -16.18 -11.64
C PHE A 217 10.15 -16.40 -10.15
N ASN A 218 10.95 -17.18 -9.44
CA ASN A 218 10.70 -17.57 -8.05
C ASN A 218 11.03 -16.46 -7.05
N LEU A 219 11.98 -15.59 -7.34
CA LEU A 219 12.48 -14.57 -6.40
C LEU A 219 11.39 -13.63 -5.84
N PRO A 220 10.59 -12.91 -6.66
CA PRO A 220 9.54 -12.03 -6.11
C PRO A 220 8.48 -12.83 -5.35
N ARG A 221 8.16 -14.06 -5.80
CA ARG A 221 7.20 -14.96 -5.13
C ARG A 221 7.69 -15.41 -3.77
N LEU A 222 8.98 -15.76 -3.66
CA LEU A 222 9.63 -16.10 -2.39
C LEU A 222 9.60 -14.92 -1.44
N CYS A 223 9.91 -13.70 -1.91
CA CYS A 223 9.87 -12.50 -1.09
C CYS A 223 8.47 -12.26 -0.53
N ILE A 224 7.43 -12.32 -1.37
CA ILE A 224 6.06 -12.12 -0.92
C ILE A 224 5.65 -13.19 0.10
N ARG A 225 5.99 -14.45 -0.19
CA ARG A 225 5.65 -15.59 0.67
C ARG A 225 6.36 -15.53 2.02
N LYS A 226 7.61 -15.08 2.06
CA LYS A 226 8.42 -15.01 3.29
C LYS A 226 8.13 -13.77 4.13
N PHE A 227 8.11 -12.59 3.51
CA PHE A 227 8.12 -11.33 4.26
C PHE A 227 6.73 -10.92 4.74
N PHE A 228 5.67 -11.14 3.96
CA PHE A 228 4.33 -10.75 4.39
C PHE A 228 3.67 -11.90 5.16
N PRO A 229 3.39 -11.74 6.47
CA PRO A 229 2.89 -12.83 7.30
C PRO A 229 1.48 -13.29 6.89
N LYS A 230 0.63 -12.34 6.47
CA LYS A 230 -0.71 -12.61 5.92
C LYS A 230 -0.81 -12.05 4.52
N LYS A 231 -1.50 -12.78 3.66
CA LYS A 231 -1.83 -12.37 2.29
C LYS A 231 -3.33 -12.48 2.10
N LYS A 232 -3.92 -11.51 1.40
CA LYS A 232 -5.33 -11.47 1.05
C LYS A 232 -5.45 -10.96 -0.38
N CYS A 233 -6.43 -11.44 -1.12
CA CYS A 233 -6.75 -10.93 -2.45
C CYS A 233 -8.19 -10.44 -2.54
N PHE A 234 -8.37 -9.34 -3.27
CA PHE A 234 -9.68 -8.85 -3.69
C PHE A 234 -9.64 -8.58 -5.19
N ILE A 235 -10.68 -9.04 -5.87
CA ILE A 235 -10.94 -8.66 -7.26
C ILE A 235 -11.99 -7.56 -7.29
N PHE A 236 -11.87 -6.69 -8.28
CA PHE A 236 -12.79 -5.60 -8.53
C PHE A 236 -13.18 -5.62 -10.00
N ASP A 237 -14.48 -5.69 -10.21
CA ASP A 237 -15.08 -5.51 -11.52
C ASP A 237 -14.90 -4.05 -11.96
N ARG A 238 -15.20 -3.80 -13.24
CA ARG A 238 -15.11 -2.44 -13.75
C ARG A 238 -16.20 -1.58 -13.08
N PRO A 239 -15.87 -0.44 -12.47
CA PRO A 239 -16.82 0.30 -11.64
C PRO A 239 -17.97 0.92 -12.42
N THR A 240 -17.73 1.33 -13.67
CA THR A 240 -18.75 1.92 -14.55
C THR A 240 -18.24 1.92 -15.99
N GLN A 241 -19.06 2.40 -16.92
CA GLN A 241 -18.69 2.53 -18.33
C GLN A 241 -17.51 3.49 -18.53
N ARG A 242 -16.65 3.20 -19.51
CA ARG A 242 -15.42 3.98 -19.81
C ARG A 242 -15.62 5.50 -19.83
N LYS A 243 -16.72 5.97 -20.44
CA LYS A 243 -17.03 7.40 -20.60
C LYS A 243 -17.30 8.11 -19.27
N LYS A 244 -17.68 7.38 -18.22
CA LYS A 244 -18.00 7.91 -16.89
C LYS A 244 -16.83 7.79 -15.90
N LEU A 245 -15.74 7.11 -16.26
CA LEU A 245 -14.60 6.88 -15.34
C LEU A 245 -13.94 8.18 -14.86
N GLY A 246 -13.89 9.22 -15.70
CA GLY A 246 -13.35 10.53 -15.29
C GLY A 246 -14.22 11.27 -14.26
N GLN A 247 -15.44 10.79 -14.02
CA GLN A 247 -16.43 11.40 -13.11
C GLN A 247 -16.62 10.58 -11.83
N LEU A 248 -15.79 9.55 -11.61
CA LEU A 248 -15.98 8.56 -10.53
C LEU A 248 -16.12 9.18 -9.13
N GLU A 249 -15.51 10.34 -8.89
CA GLU A 249 -15.62 11.10 -7.63
C GLU A 249 -17.03 11.68 -7.38
N THR A 250 -17.76 11.96 -8.46
CA THR A 250 -19.08 12.60 -8.44
C THR A 250 -20.24 11.62 -8.58
N LEU A 251 -19.96 10.39 -8.99
CA LEU A 251 -20.97 9.35 -9.15
C LEU A 251 -21.44 8.84 -7.79
N HIS A 252 -22.74 8.55 -7.70
CA HIS A 252 -23.29 7.84 -6.55
C HIS A 252 -23.09 6.34 -6.71
N ASP A 253 -23.15 5.59 -5.62
CA ASP A 253 -23.02 4.12 -5.67
C ASP A 253 -24.11 3.47 -6.56
N SER A 254 -25.27 4.12 -6.73
CA SER A 254 -26.32 3.70 -7.66
C SER A 254 -25.96 3.86 -9.14
N ASP A 255 -24.95 4.67 -9.48
CA ASP A 255 -24.44 4.86 -10.84
C ASP A 255 -23.29 3.89 -11.18
N LEU A 256 -22.86 3.10 -10.20
CA LEU A 256 -21.77 2.14 -10.32
C LEU A 256 -22.33 0.73 -10.50
N ASP A 257 -21.46 -0.16 -11.00
CA ASP A 257 -21.74 -1.57 -11.03
C ASP A 257 -21.98 -2.11 -9.60
N SER A 258 -23.05 -2.87 -9.41
CA SER A 258 -23.47 -3.34 -8.09
C SER A 258 -22.49 -4.34 -7.48
N GLU A 259 -21.82 -5.15 -8.30
CA GLU A 259 -20.81 -6.10 -7.83
C GLU A 259 -19.57 -5.33 -7.38
N PHE A 260 -19.14 -4.31 -8.15
CA PHE A 260 -18.05 -3.43 -7.75
C PHE A 260 -18.30 -2.74 -6.40
N VAL A 261 -19.52 -2.25 -6.15
CA VAL A 261 -19.90 -1.63 -4.87
C VAL A 261 -19.80 -2.64 -3.72
N GLN A 262 -20.28 -3.87 -3.92
CA GLN A 262 -20.19 -4.95 -2.93
C GLN A 262 -18.74 -5.35 -2.66
N GLN A 263 -17.92 -5.50 -3.69
CA GLN A 263 -16.50 -5.80 -3.59
C GLN A 263 -15.74 -4.71 -2.82
N ALA A 264 -16.03 -3.43 -3.08
CA ALA A 264 -15.47 -2.30 -2.34
C ALA A 264 -15.89 -2.30 -0.86
N ALA A 265 -17.14 -2.61 -0.56
CA ALA A 265 -17.63 -2.74 0.81
C ALA A 265 -16.95 -3.92 1.55
N ALA A 266 -16.79 -5.07 0.88
CA ALA A 266 -16.12 -6.24 1.43
C ALA A 266 -14.64 -5.95 1.73
N PHE A 267 -13.93 -5.29 0.81
CA PHE A 267 -12.57 -4.82 1.00
C PHE A 267 -12.46 -3.89 2.21
N CYS A 268 -13.30 -2.85 2.30
CA CYS A 268 -13.27 -1.91 3.42
C CYS A 268 -13.55 -2.62 4.76
N SER A 269 -14.58 -3.48 4.78
CA SER A 269 -14.93 -4.25 5.97
C SER A 269 -13.79 -5.14 6.44
N TYR A 270 -13.07 -5.79 5.51
CA TYR A 270 -11.89 -6.59 5.82
C TYR A 270 -10.79 -5.74 6.43
N ILE A 271 -10.42 -4.62 5.80
CA ILE A 271 -9.37 -3.72 6.29
C ILE A 271 -9.70 -3.24 7.71
N PHE A 272 -10.91 -2.73 7.95
CA PHE A 272 -11.31 -2.24 9.27
C PHE A 272 -11.28 -3.33 10.35
N SER A 273 -11.50 -4.59 9.99
CA SER A 273 -11.57 -5.67 10.97
C SER A 273 -10.21 -6.33 11.20
N ASN A 274 -9.37 -6.42 10.17
CA ASN A 274 -8.18 -7.26 10.16
C ASN A 274 -6.87 -6.47 10.24
N SER A 275 -6.82 -5.23 9.75
CA SER A 275 -5.61 -4.41 9.82
C SER A 275 -5.27 -4.13 11.28
N LYS A 276 -4.08 -4.54 11.69
CA LYS A 276 -3.62 -4.45 13.09
C LYS A 276 -3.20 -3.03 13.44
N THR A 277 -3.14 -2.75 14.74
CA THR A 277 -2.43 -1.56 15.22
C THR A 277 -0.96 -1.67 14.83
N LYS A 278 -0.36 -0.58 14.33
CA LYS A 278 1.06 -0.52 13.99
C LYS A 278 1.90 -0.77 15.24
N THR A 279 2.91 -1.60 15.10
CA THR A 279 3.86 -1.93 16.16
C THR A 279 5.29 -1.80 15.67
N LEU A 280 6.19 -1.39 16.57
CA LEU A 280 7.64 -1.53 16.40
C LEU A 280 8.11 -2.87 17.02
N SER A 281 9.40 -3.16 16.92
CA SER A 281 10.05 -4.31 17.55
C SER A 281 9.63 -4.45 19.01
N GLY A 282 9.41 -5.69 19.46
CA GLY A 282 8.95 -5.95 20.83
C GLY A 282 7.48 -5.64 21.07
N GLY A 283 6.67 -5.44 20.01
CA GLY A 283 5.22 -5.26 20.12
C GLY A 283 4.78 -3.88 20.62
N ILE A 284 5.68 -2.91 20.58
CA ILE A 284 5.42 -1.54 21.05
C ILE A 284 4.40 -0.88 20.13
N LYS A 285 3.19 -0.60 20.64
CA LYS A 285 2.14 0.10 19.87
C LYS A 285 2.61 1.50 19.46
N VAL A 286 2.42 1.80 18.19
CA VAL A 286 2.76 3.10 17.62
C VAL A 286 1.58 4.05 17.75
N ASN A 287 1.89 5.27 18.19
CA ASN A 287 1.01 6.44 18.14
C ASN A 287 1.66 7.50 17.25
N GLY A 288 0.99 8.64 17.09
CA GLY A 288 1.45 9.78 16.30
C GLY A 288 2.91 10.19 16.54
N PRO A 289 3.32 10.56 17.77
CA PRO A 289 4.70 10.93 18.09
C PRO A 289 5.73 9.89 17.63
N ARG A 290 5.46 8.61 17.89
CA ARG A 290 6.37 7.51 17.54
C ARG A 290 6.46 7.30 16.04
N GLU A 291 5.35 7.48 15.32
CA GLU A 291 5.35 7.39 13.87
C GLU A 291 6.11 8.57 13.27
N SER A 292 5.84 9.81 13.72
CA SER A 292 6.55 11.02 13.24
C SER A 292 8.05 11.01 13.57
N SER A 293 8.44 10.37 14.66
CA SER A 293 9.84 10.20 15.06
C SER A 293 10.43 8.86 14.60
N SER A 294 9.67 8.07 13.82
CA SER A 294 10.13 6.75 13.43
C SER A 294 11.41 6.90 12.61
N GLN A 295 12.41 6.08 12.92
CA GLN A 295 13.66 6.08 12.16
C GLN A 295 13.41 5.83 10.66
N SER A 296 12.25 5.26 10.29
CA SER A 296 11.74 5.15 8.91
C SER A 296 11.83 6.47 8.12
N PHE A 297 11.60 7.62 8.76
CA PHE A 297 11.78 8.94 8.14
C PHE A 297 13.26 9.32 8.01
N SER A 298 14.05 9.12 9.07
CA SER A 298 15.48 9.48 9.09
C SER A 298 16.37 8.67 8.12
N PHE A 299 15.93 7.48 7.68
CA PHE A 299 16.73 6.61 6.81
C PHE A 299 16.67 6.98 5.33
N ILE A 300 15.62 7.70 4.89
CA ILE A 300 15.29 7.87 3.47
C ILE A 300 15.00 9.35 3.13
N VAL A 301 14.53 10.13 4.10
CA VAL A 301 13.97 11.46 3.86
C VAL A 301 14.91 12.52 4.41
N LYS A 302 15.37 13.46 3.56
CA LYS A 302 16.16 14.62 4.04
C LYS A 302 15.23 15.61 4.75
N PRO A 303 15.67 16.25 5.84
CA PRO A 303 14.96 17.40 6.40
C PRO A 303 14.96 18.53 5.36
N LYS A 304 13.82 19.25 5.24
CA LYS A 304 13.75 20.47 4.44
C LYS A 304 14.63 21.52 5.11
N GLU A 305 15.76 21.89 4.50
CA GLU A 305 16.53 23.04 4.96
C GLU A 305 15.66 24.29 4.74
N GLY A 306 15.47 25.05 5.82
CA GLY A 306 14.70 26.29 5.84
C GLY A 306 15.44 27.47 5.23
#